data_AF-A0AA35U765-F1
#
_entry.id   AF-A0AA35U765-F1
#
_cell.length_a   1.000
_cell.length_b   1.000
_cell.length_c   1.000
_cell.angle_alpha   90.00
_cell.angle_beta   90.00
_cell.angle_gamma   90.00
#
_symmetry.space_group_name_H-M   'P 1'
#
loop_
_entity.id
_entity.type
_entity.pdbx_description
1 polymer ?
#
loop_
_entity_poly.entity_id
_entity_poly.type
_entity_poly.pdbx_seq_one_letter_code
_entity_poly.pdbx_strand_id
1 'polypeptide(L)'
;MIIEVRRQFKEIPGLMEGKAKPDTARCVDIATRAALRKMILPGSLAVLAPVVIGFGLGPKALGGMLGGALICCVMMALMMANAGGAWDNAKKYVEKGNYGGKGSDVHKAAVVGDTVGDPLKDTSGPAMNILINVMAIVSLVIAPLLI
;
A
#
# COMPACT_ATOMS: atom_id res chain seq x y z
N MET A 1 -1.87 14.41 5.01
CA MET A 1 -0.59 14.43 5.74
C MET A 1 0.27 15.65 5.35
N ILE A 2 0.74 15.77 4.10
CA ILE A 2 1.66 16.86 3.69
C ILE A 2 1.13 18.27 4.01
N ILE A 3 -0.13 18.55 3.68
CA ILE A 3 -0.75 19.86 3.92
C ILE A 3 -0.79 20.18 5.42
N GLU A 4 -1.10 19.19 6.27
CA GLU A 4 -1.15 19.36 7.72
C GLU A 4 0.25 19.63 8.29
N VAL A 5 1.26 18.88 7.84
CA VAL A 5 2.65 19.11 8.27
C VAL A 5 3.14 20.50 7.85
N ARG A 6 2.85 20.93 6.61
CA ARG A 6 3.16 22.28 6.14
C ARG A 6 2.42 23.36 6.93
N ARG A 7 1.15 23.12 7.29
CA ARG A 7 0.36 24.01 8.15
C ARG A 7 1.02 24.16 9.51
N GLN A 8 1.40 23.07 10.16
CA GLN A 8 2.04 23.10 11.48
C GLN A 8 3.37 23.86 11.45
N PHE A 9 4.21 23.63 10.45
CA PHE A 9 5.47 24.38 10.31
C PHE A 9 5.27 25.88 10.05
N LYS A 10 4.17 26.27 9.41
CA LYS A 10 3.85 27.68 9.14
C LYS A 10 3.18 28.39 10.31
N GLU A 11 2.29 27.69 11.02
CA GLU A 11 1.38 28.30 12.00
C GLU A 11 1.83 28.15 13.46
N ILE A 12 2.66 27.15 13.79
CA ILE A 12 3.14 26.92 15.16
C ILE A 12 4.49 27.64 15.35
N PRO A 13 4.54 28.76 16.10
CA PRO A 13 5.78 29.50 16.32
C PRO A 13 6.79 28.64 17.09
N GLY A 14 8.07 28.71 16.70
CA GLY A 14 9.14 27.95 17.37
C GLY A 14 9.20 26.47 17.00
N LEU A 15 8.34 25.95 16.11
CA LEU A 15 8.38 24.54 15.70
C LEU A 15 9.61 24.20 14.85
N MET A 16 9.93 25.05 13.87
CA MET A 16 11.13 24.90 13.03
C MET A 16 12.43 25.05 13.84
N GLU A 17 12.38 25.83 14.92
CA GLU A 17 13.50 26.09 15.83
C GLU A 17 13.61 25.02 16.94
N GLY A 18 12.69 24.04 16.98
CA GLY A 18 12.67 22.97 17.98
C GLY A 18 12.22 23.39 19.38
N LYS A 19 11.63 24.58 19.53
CA LYS A 19 11.18 25.16 20.81
C LYS A 19 9.71 24.87 21.13
N ALA A 20 8.93 24.43 20.14
CA ALA A 20 7.52 24.07 20.28
C ALA A 20 7.28 22.59 19.97
N LYS A 21 6.22 22.02 20.55
CA LYS A 21 5.81 20.63 20.30
C LYS A 21 4.87 20.54 19.09
N PRO A 22 5.06 19.58 18.17
CA PRO A 22 4.14 19.36 17.06
C PRO A 22 2.80 18.78 17.53
N ASP A 23 1.74 19.04 16.78
CA ASP A 23 0.42 18.40 16.97
C ASP A 23 0.39 17.05 16.25
N THR A 24 0.87 16.02 16.96
CA THR A 24 0.90 14.64 16.45
C THR A 24 -0.48 14.02 16.39
N ALA A 25 -1.38 14.38 17.31
CA ALA A 25 -2.73 13.81 17.40
C ALA A 25 -3.53 14.05 16.11
N ARG A 26 -3.41 15.26 15.54
CA ARG A 26 -4.06 15.60 14.28
C ARG A 26 -3.52 14.81 13.09
N CYS A 27 -2.21 14.56 13.04
CA CYS A 27 -1.62 13.70 12.01
C CYS A 27 -2.13 12.25 12.12
N VAL A 28 -2.22 11.73 13.35
CA VAL A 28 -2.78 10.39 13.61
C VAL A 28 -4.24 10.32 13.16
N ASP A 29 -5.09 11.28 13.55
CA ASP A 29 -6.50 11.29 13.17
C ASP A 29 -6.72 11.28 11.64
N ILE A 30 -5.92 12.07 10.90
CA ILE A 30 -5.97 12.08 9.42
C ILE A 30 -5.62 10.70 8.85
N ALA A 31 -4.54 10.08 9.33
CA ALA A 31 -4.12 8.76 8.85
C ALA A 31 -5.16 7.68 9.20
N THR A 32 -5.64 7.65 10.44
CA THR A 32 -6.62 6.67 10.93
C THR A 32 -7.93 6.76 10.16
N ARG A 33 -8.50 7.97 10.00
CA ARG A 33 -9.75 8.15 9.25
C ARG A 33 -9.62 7.75 7.79
N ALA A 34 -8.49 8.08 7.16
CA ALA A 34 -8.23 7.72 5.77
C ALA A 34 -8.10 6.20 5.62
N ALA A 35 -7.32 5.55 6.49
CA ALA A 35 -7.13 4.10 6.47
C ALA A 35 -8.47 3.35 6.62
N LEU A 36 -9.25 3.68 7.66
CA LEU A 36 -10.53 3.02 7.92
C LEU A 36 -11.51 3.14 6.75
N ARG A 37 -11.62 4.31 6.12
CA ARG A 37 -12.53 4.47 4.97
C ARG A 37 -12.02 3.77 3.72
N LYS A 38 -10.71 3.83 3.45
CA LYS A 38 -10.13 3.32 2.20
C LYS A 38 -9.94 1.81 2.19
N MET A 39 -9.89 1.15 3.35
CA MET A 39 -9.82 -0.31 3.45
C MET A 39 -11.12 -1.03 3.07
N ILE A 40 -12.28 -0.36 3.21
CA ILE A 40 -13.60 -0.97 2.94
C ILE A 40 -13.68 -1.46 1.49
N LEU A 41 -13.27 -0.64 0.53
CA LEU A 41 -13.38 -0.96 -0.89
C LEU A 41 -12.59 -2.23 -1.28
N PRO A 42 -11.26 -2.31 -1.07
CA PRO A 42 -10.50 -3.52 -1.43
C PRO A 42 -10.95 -4.75 -0.63
N GLY A 43 -11.32 -4.59 0.66
CA GLY A 43 -11.85 -5.68 1.46
C GLY A 43 -13.18 -6.22 0.92
N SER A 44 -14.10 -5.32 0.54
CA SER A 44 -15.37 -5.70 -0.06
C SER A 44 -15.21 -6.39 -1.41
N LEU A 45 -14.26 -5.92 -2.23
CA LEU A 45 -13.97 -6.53 -3.54
C LEU A 45 -13.49 -7.98 -3.38
N ALA A 46 -12.61 -8.24 -2.41
CA ALA A 46 -12.07 -9.57 -2.14
C ALA A 46 -13.17 -10.60 -1.79
N VAL A 47 -14.21 -10.16 -1.08
CA VAL A 47 -15.31 -11.02 -0.62
C VAL A 47 -16.42 -11.11 -1.67
N LEU A 48 -16.80 -10.00 -2.29
CA LEU A 48 -17.94 -9.94 -3.20
C LEU A 48 -17.63 -10.48 -4.59
N ALA A 49 -16.40 -10.32 -5.10
CA ALA A 49 -16.07 -10.75 -6.45
C ALA A 49 -16.29 -12.26 -6.67
N PRO A 50 -15.83 -13.17 -5.78
CA PRO A 50 -16.17 -14.59 -5.87
C PRO A 50 -17.67 -14.88 -5.87
N VAL A 51 -18.44 -14.18 -5.03
CA VAL A 51 -19.89 -14.38 -4.90
C VAL A 51 -20.59 -13.97 -6.19
N VAL A 52 -20.30 -12.78 -6.70
CA VAL A 52 -20.92 -12.24 -7.93
C VAL A 52 -20.59 -13.11 -9.13
N ILE A 53 -19.33 -13.53 -9.28
CA ILE A 53 -18.91 -14.37 -10.41
C ILE A 53 -19.44 -15.80 -10.26
N GLY A 54 -19.41 -16.37 -9.06
CA GLY A 54 -19.89 -17.71 -8.76
C GLY A 54 -21.37 -17.88 -9.08
N PHE A 55 -22.23 -17.02 -8.55
CA PHE A 55 -23.68 -17.10 -8.78
C PHE A 55 -24.12 -16.49 -10.12
N GLY A 56 -23.37 -15.54 -10.68
CA GLY A 56 -23.73 -14.86 -11.93
C GLY A 56 -23.27 -15.59 -13.19
N LEU A 57 -22.04 -16.11 -13.20
CA LEU A 57 -21.41 -16.74 -14.38
C LEU A 57 -21.13 -18.23 -14.19
N GLY A 58 -21.28 -18.74 -12.97
CA GLY A 58 -21.13 -20.15 -12.63
C GLY A 58 -19.71 -20.55 -12.22
N PRO A 59 -19.55 -21.81 -11.78
CA PRO A 59 -18.34 -22.31 -11.14
C PRO A 59 -17.11 -22.36 -12.07
N LYS A 60 -17.31 -22.59 -13.38
CA LYS A 60 -16.21 -22.60 -14.35
C LYS A 60 -15.59 -21.21 -14.54
N ALA A 61 -16.43 -20.17 -14.61
CA ALA A 61 -15.97 -18.79 -14.71
C ALA A 61 -15.25 -18.35 -13.43
N LEU A 62 -15.76 -18.77 -12.25
CA LEU A 62 -15.10 -18.54 -10.96
C LEU A 62 -13.70 -19.17 -10.92
N GLY A 63 -13.54 -20.41 -11.38
CA GLY A 63 -12.24 -21.05 -11.51
C GLY A 63 -11.27 -20.29 -12.42
N GLY A 64 -11.75 -19.81 -13.57
CA GLY A 64 -10.97 -18.97 -14.48
C GLY A 64 -10.53 -17.64 -13.85
N MET A 65 -11.44 -16.98 -13.12
CA MET A 65 -11.12 -15.74 -12.39
C MET A 65 -10.03 -15.98 -11.35
N LEU A 66 -10.14 -17.03 -10.54
CA LEU A 66 -9.14 -17.36 -9.52
C LEU A 66 -7.77 -17.66 -10.13
N GLY A 67 -7.72 -18.43 -11.22
CA GLY A 67 -6.48 -18.74 -11.93
C GLY A 67 -5.81 -17.49 -12.51
N GLY A 68 -6.58 -16.61 -13.16
CA GLY A 68 -6.07 -15.35 -13.69
C GLY A 68 -5.61 -14.39 -12.59
N ALA A 69 -6.40 -14.27 -11.52
CA ALA A 69 -6.07 -13.44 -10.37
C ALA A 69 -4.78 -13.91 -9.69
N LEU A 70 -4.59 -15.21 -9.52
CA LEU A 70 -3.37 -15.79 -8.93
C LEU A 70 -2.11 -15.34 -9.70
N ILE A 71 -2.09 -15.55 -11.02
CA ILE A 71 -0.91 -15.23 -11.84
C ILE A 71 -0.62 -13.73 -11.80
N CYS A 72 -1.64 -12.88 -11.98
CA CYS A 72 -1.47 -11.43 -11.98
C CYS A 72 -1.00 -10.91 -10.62
N CYS A 73 -1.65 -11.32 -9.55
CA CYS A 73 -1.35 -10.84 -8.20
C CYS A 73 0.05 -11.29 -7.74
N VAL A 74 0.48 -12.52 -8.06
CA VAL A 74 1.85 -12.97 -7.72
C VAL A 74 2.90 -12.13 -8.43
N MET A 75 2.75 -11.89 -9.74
CA MET A 75 3.70 -11.07 -10.50
C MET A 75 3.76 -9.64 -9.95
N MET A 76 2.60 -9.03 -9.69
CA MET A 76 2.51 -7.68 -9.14
C MET A 76 3.07 -7.58 -7.73
N ALA A 77 2.77 -8.55 -6.86
CA ALA A 77 3.27 -8.57 -5.48
C ALA A 77 4.80 -8.59 -5.44
N LEU A 78 5.43 -9.46 -6.23
CA LEU A 78 6.88 -9.57 -6.32
C LEU A 78 7.51 -8.29 -6.87
N MET A 79 6.95 -7.74 -7.96
CA MET A 79 7.43 -6.50 -8.56
C MET A 79 7.37 -5.34 -7.55
N MET A 80 6.22 -5.15 -6.91
CA MET A 80 5.99 -4.03 -5.98
C MET A 80 6.88 -4.11 -4.74
N ALA A 81 7.00 -5.29 -4.14
CA ALA A 81 7.84 -5.50 -2.97
C ALA A 81 9.33 -5.28 -3.29
N ASN A 82 9.80 -5.86 -4.40
CA ASN A 82 11.22 -5.78 -4.77
C ASN A 82 11.60 -4.38 -5.26
N ALA A 83 10.77 -3.73 -6.08
CA ALA A 83 11.04 -2.37 -6.56
C ALA A 83 11.07 -1.36 -5.40
N GLY A 84 10.06 -1.42 -4.50
CA GLY A 84 10.04 -0.54 -3.33
C GLY A 84 11.21 -0.80 -2.37
N GLY A 85 11.56 -2.06 -2.13
CA GLY A 85 12.73 -2.42 -1.33
C GLY A 85 14.05 -1.95 -1.96
N ALA A 86 14.17 -2.02 -3.29
CA ALA A 86 15.33 -1.51 -4.01
C ALA A 86 15.47 0.01 -3.87
N TRP A 87 14.38 0.78 -4.00
CA TRP A 87 14.42 2.23 -3.82
C TRP A 87 14.77 2.65 -2.39
N ASP A 88 14.22 2.00 -1.36
CA ASP A 88 14.60 2.28 0.03
C ASP A 88 16.07 1.98 0.29
N ASN A 89 16.57 0.85 -0.21
CA ASN A 89 17.97 0.47 -0.06
C ASN A 89 18.92 1.39 -0.83
N ALA A 90 18.53 1.86 -2.02
CA ALA A 90 19.28 2.85 -2.77
C ALA A 90 19.37 4.19 -2.00
N LYS A 91 18.27 4.66 -1.41
CA LYS A 91 18.27 5.83 -0.53
C LYS A 91 19.20 5.63 0.67
N LYS A 92 19.08 4.51 1.39
CA LYS A 92 19.96 4.17 2.53
C LYS A 92 21.44 4.09 2.12
N TYR A 93 21.74 3.63 0.91
CA TYR A 93 23.10 3.58 0.39
C TYR A 93 23.68 4.98 0.18
N VAL A 94 22.90 5.92 -0.38
CA VAL A 94 23.30 7.33 -0.53
C VAL A 94 23.44 8.00 0.84
N GLU A 95 22.53 7.71 1.78
CA GLU A 95 22.57 8.27 3.14
C GLU A 95 23.82 7.87 3.95
N LYS A 96 24.50 6.78 3.57
CA LYS A 96 25.79 6.36 4.14
C LYS A 96 26.99 7.15 3.61
N GLY A 97 26.78 8.17 2.77
CA GLY A 97 27.83 9.04 2.24
C GLY A 97 28.25 8.72 0.80
N ASN A 98 27.67 7.68 0.18
CA ASN A 98 27.91 7.39 -1.22
C ASN A 98 27.21 8.43 -2.11
N TYR A 99 27.79 8.74 -3.27
CA TYR A 99 27.20 9.67 -4.25
C TYR A 99 26.78 11.04 -3.68
N GLY A 100 27.58 11.60 -2.77
CA GLY A 100 27.39 12.96 -2.24
C GLY A 100 26.61 13.04 -0.92
N GLY A 101 26.08 11.93 -0.41
CA GLY A 101 25.52 11.89 0.95
C GLY A 101 24.20 12.65 1.13
N LYS A 102 23.77 12.81 2.40
CA LYS A 102 22.51 13.46 2.76
C LYS A 102 22.47 14.92 2.30
N GLY A 103 21.35 15.33 1.71
CA GLY A 103 21.13 16.70 1.22
C GLY A 103 21.61 16.96 -0.21
N SER A 104 22.38 16.04 -0.81
CA SER A 104 22.74 16.08 -2.23
C SER A 104 21.52 15.92 -3.14
N ASP A 105 21.64 16.30 -4.40
CA ASP A 105 20.55 16.12 -5.37
C ASP A 105 20.27 14.64 -5.66
N VAL A 106 21.30 13.79 -5.58
CA VAL A 106 21.14 12.32 -5.65
C VAL A 106 20.32 11.81 -4.46
N HIS A 107 20.57 12.32 -3.25
CA HIS A 107 19.77 11.95 -2.07
C HIS A 107 18.31 12.37 -2.22
N LYS A 108 18.04 13.59 -2.69
CA LYS A 108 16.67 14.04 -2.97
C LYS A 108 15.96 13.16 -4.00
N ALA A 109 16.65 12.79 -5.09
CA ALA A 109 16.10 11.89 -6.11
C ALA A 109 15.80 10.48 -5.53
N ALA A 110 16.70 9.94 -4.72
CA ALA A 110 16.50 8.66 -4.05
C ALA A 110 15.34 8.69 -3.04
N VAL A 111 15.17 9.81 -2.31
CA VAL A 111 14.01 10.02 -1.42
C VAL A 111 12.71 10.02 -2.22
N VAL A 112 12.67 10.66 -3.39
CA VAL A 112 11.47 10.62 -4.25
C VAL A 112 11.17 9.17 -4.68
N GLY A 113 12.19 8.41 -5.11
CA GLY A 113 12.02 7.00 -5.46
C GLY A 113 11.46 6.17 -4.31
N ASP A 114 11.98 6.34 -3.10
CA ASP A 114 11.49 5.64 -1.91
C ASP A 114 10.03 6.00 -1.58
N THR A 115 9.65 7.28 -1.67
CA THR A 115 8.25 7.70 -1.44
C THR A 115 7.26 7.14 -2.46
N VAL A 116 7.72 6.85 -3.68
CA VAL A 116 6.92 6.10 -4.69
C VAL A 116 6.85 4.62 -4.32
N GLY A 117 7.95 4.06 -3.78
CA GLY A 117 8.05 2.67 -3.35
C GLY A 117 7.27 2.32 -2.08
N ASP A 118 7.08 3.26 -1.14
CA ASP A 118 6.36 3.05 0.12
C ASP A 118 4.95 2.44 -0.07
N PRO A 119 4.03 3.02 -0.87
CA PRO A 119 2.72 2.41 -1.08
C PRO A 119 2.77 1.08 -1.84
N LEU A 120 3.86 0.81 -2.58
CA LEU A 120 4.04 -0.46 -3.29
C LEU A 120 4.47 -1.56 -2.34
N LYS A 121 5.55 -1.35 -1.56
CA LYS A 121 6.13 -2.39 -0.70
C LYS A 121 5.38 -2.59 0.61
N ASP A 122 4.74 -1.56 1.15
CA ASP A 122 4.12 -1.61 2.49
C ASP A 122 2.59 -1.67 2.48
N THR A 123 1.95 -1.41 1.34
CA THR A 123 0.47 -1.44 1.23
C THR A 123 0.00 -2.39 0.14
N SER A 124 0.28 -2.08 -1.12
CA SER A 124 -0.34 -2.79 -2.24
C SER A 124 0.27 -4.18 -2.45
N GLY A 125 1.60 -4.28 -2.48
CA GLY A 125 2.35 -5.51 -2.74
C GLY A 125 1.99 -6.63 -1.76
N PRO A 126 2.13 -6.43 -0.44
CA PRO A 126 1.75 -7.44 0.56
C PRO A 126 0.26 -7.78 0.54
N ALA A 127 -0.60 -6.79 0.26
CA ALA A 127 -2.05 -7.00 0.22
C ALA A 127 -2.50 -7.92 -0.92
N MET A 128 -1.77 -7.98 -2.04
CA MET A 128 -2.10 -8.88 -3.17
C MET A 128 -2.12 -10.35 -2.75
N ASN A 129 -1.23 -10.78 -1.85
CA ASN A 129 -1.22 -12.16 -1.35
C ASN A 129 -2.47 -12.47 -0.51
N ILE A 130 -2.86 -11.52 0.36
CA ILE A 130 -4.07 -11.65 1.18
C ILE A 130 -5.32 -11.67 0.28
N LEU A 131 -5.36 -10.81 -0.73
CA LEU A 131 -6.47 -10.72 -1.68
C LEU A 131 -6.76 -12.08 -2.32
N ILE A 132 -5.73 -12.76 -2.84
CA ILE A 132 -5.88 -14.09 -3.46
C ILE A 132 -6.41 -15.11 -2.43
N ASN A 133 -5.80 -15.16 -1.24
CA ASN A 133 -6.20 -16.13 -0.22
C ASN A 133 -7.64 -15.96 0.23
N VAL A 134 -8.08 -14.71 0.44
CA VAL A 134 -9.48 -14.41 0.80
C VAL A 134 -10.41 -14.82 -0.34
N MET A 135 -10.11 -14.46 -1.59
CA MET A 135 -10.94 -14.85 -2.73
C MET A 135 -11.04 -16.37 -2.88
N ALA A 136 -9.95 -17.10 -2.69
CA ALA A 136 -9.92 -18.55 -2.76
C ALA A 136 -10.74 -19.21 -1.65
N ILE A 137 -10.60 -18.74 -0.40
CA ILE A 137 -11.36 -19.26 0.75
C ILE A 137 -12.85 -18.98 0.56
N VAL A 138 -13.24 -17.76 0.18
CA VAL A 138 -14.66 -17.43 -0.07
C VAL A 138 -15.23 -18.29 -1.18
N SER A 139 -14.49 -18.48 -2.28
CA SER A 139 -14.89 -19.35 -3.40
C SER A 139 -15.11 -20.79 -2.94
N LEU A 140 -14.23 -21.32 -2.09
CA LEU A 140 -14.34 -22.66 -1.54
C LEU A 140 -15.56 -22.81 -0.64
N VAL A 141 -15.85 -21.81 0.20
CA VAL A 141 -17.02 -21.81 1.09
C VAL A 141 -18.34 -21.82 0.31
N ILE A 142 -18.42 -21.06 -0.79
CA ILE A 142 -19.64 -21.00 -1.61
C ILE A 142 -19.75 -22.15 -2.62
N ALA A 143 -18.67 -22.89 -2.89
CA ALA A 143 -18.64 -23.92 -3.94
C ALA A 143 -19.78 -24.95 -3.86
N PRO A 144 -20.19 -25.48 -2.67
CA PRO A 144 -21.31 -26.41 -2.57
C PRO A 144 -22.66 -25.83 -2.99
N LEU A 145 -22.81 -24.51 -2.97
CA LEU A 145 -24.03 -23.79 -3.37
C LEU A 145 -24.09 -23.51 -4.88
N LEU A 146 -22.99 -23.78 -5.60
CA LEU A 146 -22.85 -23.54 -7.04
C LEU A 146 -22.97 -24.81 -7.88
N ILE A 147 -23.29 -25.96 -7.24
CA ILE A 147 -23.47 -27.29 -7.85
C ILE A 147 -24.90 -27.44 -8.34
#